data_AF-A0A6P0UCK2-F1
#
_entry.id   AF-A0A6P0UCK2-F1
#
_cell.length_a   1.000
_cell.length_b   1.000
_cell.length_c   1.000
_cell.angle_alpha   90.00
_cell.angle_beta   90.00
_cell.angle_gamma   90.00
#
_symmetry.space_group_name_H-M   'P 1'
#
loop_
_entity.id
_entity.type
_entity.pdbx_description
1 polymer ?
#
loop_
_entity_poly.entity_id
_entity_poly.type
_entity_poly.pdbx_seq_one_letter_code
_entity_poly.pdbx_strand_id
1 'polypeptide(L)'
;MHSFSCVSPVEKNKLLTDENLMPPIPILVICPRQIDYFNCQTISEAEKYKFHFLDAPIELSGFSQNFDLKKFLAECSQYIKQHDIQVVLATRDIPSLLQAQLSQEFEHLRGPSIESSFLCLHKYYTHQKIDFPSSQYAICLLEEEKNLSTYIQEIDIPFPWMMKPCTAAYSSSIFKVNNTQEANNGIEFYQKFVLDNFNYLSPFLKSYLDSDKYPLINII
;
A
#
# COMPACT_ATOMS: atom_id res chain seq x y z
N MET A 1 28.96 -39.96 54.22
CA MET A 1 28.81 -38.51 54.40
C MET A 1 29.41 -37.83 53.17
N HIS A 2 28.59 -37.40 52.22
CA HIS A 2 29.04 -36.68 51.03
C HIS A 2 28.99 -35.18 51.28
N SER A 3 30.12 -34.50 51.17
CA SER A 3 30.24 -33.04 51.18
C SER A 3 29.96 -32.49 49.78
N PHE A 4 28.95 -31.63 49.67
CA PHE A 4 28.72 -30.80 48.49
C PHE A 4 29.69 -29.60 48.52
N SER A 5 30.49 -29.41 47.47
CA SER A 5 31.21 -28.16 47.22
C SER A 5 30.43 -27.32 46.21
N CYS A 6 29.91 -26.18 46.67
CA CYS A 6 29.33 -25.15 45.82
C CYS A 6 30.41 -24.53 44.93
N VAL A 7 30.23 -24.59 43.62
CA VAL A 7 30.96 -23.74 42.67
C VAL A 7 30.02 -22.62 42.27
N SER A 8 30.40 -21.38 42.58
CA SER A 8 29.64 -20.18 42.28
C SER A 8 29.50 -19.97 40.77
N PRO A 9 28.33 -19.58 40.24
CA PRO A 9 28.15 -19.18 38.85
C PRO A 9 28.57 -17.71 38.70
N VAL A 10 29.85 -17.42 38.91
CA VAL A 10 30.47 -16.15 38.54
C VAL A 10 31.72 -16.56 37.78
N GLU A 11 31.88 -16.09 36.54
CA GLU A 11 32.97 -16.40 35.58
C GLU A 11 32.63 -17.29 34.38
N LYS A 12 31.51 -17.01 33.69
CA LYS A 12 31.35 -17.36 32.27
C LYS A 12 30.85 -16.21 31.39
N ASN A 13 31.11 -14.96 31.76
CA ASN A 13 31.00 -13.81 30.85
C ASN A 13 32.39 -13.29 30.50
N LYS A 14 33.17 -14.13 29.80
CA LYS A 14 34.37 -13.71 29.10
C LYS A 14 33.92 -13.23 27.71
N LEU A 15 33.88 -11.90 27.56
CA LEU A 15 34.25 -11.18 26.33
C LEU A 15 33.84 -11.85 25.02
N LEU A 16 32.58 -11.67 24.62
CA LEU A 16 32.28 -11.55 23.20
C LEU A 16 32.79 -10.16 22.80
N THR A 17 33.97 -10.14 22.19
CA THR A 17 34.56 -8.94 21.59
C THR A 17 33.63 -8.39 20.50
N ASP A 18 33.44 -7.07 20.52
CA ASP A 18 32.65 -6.24 19.58
C ASP A 18 32.97 -6.44 18.07
N GLU A 19 33.97 -7.25 17.73
CA GLU A 19 34.55 -7.35 16.38
C GLU A 19 33.69 -8.11 15.35
N ASN A 20 32.49 -8.59 15.70
CA ASN A 20 31.62 -9.34 14.78
C ASN A 20 30.15 -8.88 14.75
N LEU A 21 29.80 -7.75 15.36
CA LEU A 21 28.46 -7.19 15.19
C LEU A 21 28.38 -6.53 13.81
N MET A 22 27.67 -7.19 12.89
CA MET A 22 27.31 -6.58 11.62
C MET A 22 26.67 -5.21 11.87
N PRO A 23 27.01 -4.18 11.07
CA PRO A 23 26.38 -2.88 11.21
C PRO A 23 24.87 -3.01 11.04
N PRO A 24 24.06 -2.24 11.80
CA PRO A 24 22.61 -2.29 11.67
C PRO A 24 22.17 -2.02 10.23
N ILE A 25 21.21 -2.80 9.74
CA ILE A 25 20.71 -2.68 8.36
C ILE A 25 19.90 -1.38 8.25
N PRO A 26 20.26 -0.43 7.36
CA PRO A 26 19.51 0.80 7.21
C PRO A 26 18.21 0.56 6.43
N ILE A 27 17.08 0.86 7.08
CA ILE A 27 15.73 0.70 6.57
C ILE A 27 15.07 2.07 6.44
N LEU A 28 14.62 2.44 5.24
CA LEU A 28 13.79 3.62 5.02
C LEU A 28 12.31 3.24 5.13
N VAL A 29 11.65 3.70 6.17
CA VAL A 29 10.20 3.64 6.31
C VAL A 29 9.62 4.89 5.66
N ILE A 30 8.98 4.71 4.51
CA ILE A 30 8.30 5.79 3.82
C ILE A 30 6.86 5.87 4.31
N CYS A 31 6.33 7.08 4.39
CA CYS A 31 4.92 7.29 4.66
C CYS A 31 4.42 6.66 6.00
N PRO A 32 5.20 6.74 7.10
CA PRO A 32 4.87 6.04 8.35
C PRO A 32 3.60 6.61 9.01
N ARG A 33 2.87 5.74 9.71
CA ARG A 33 1.87 6.11 10.71
C ARG A 33 2.50 6.13 12.10
N GLN A 34 1.81 6.74 13.06
CA GLN A 34 2.22 6.72 14.47
C GLN A 34 2.51 5.31 15.00
N ILE A 35 1.73 4.32 14.58
CA ILE A 35 1.96 2.92 14.96
C ILE A 35 3.25 2.33 14.36
N ASP A 36 3.67 2.80 13.19
CA ASP A 36 4.88 2.30 12.52
C ASP A 36 6.14 2.77 13.28
N TYR A 37 6.15 4.01 13.79
CA TYR A 37 7.20 4.52 14.67
C TYR A 37 7.35 3.65 15.92
N PHE A 38 6.24 3.37 16.60
CA PHE A 38 6.23 2.52 17.79
C PHE A 38 6.70 1.10 17.47
N ASN A 39 6.16 0.49 16.41
CA ASN A 39 6.51 -0.87 16.02
C ASN A 39 8.00 -1.00 15.69
N CYS A 40 8.57 -0.08 14.89
CA CYS A 40 9.98 -0.12 14.53
C CYS A 40 10.92 -0.04 15.75
N GLN A 41 10.47 0.58 16.85
CA GLN A 41 11.23 0.65 18.10
C GLN A 41 11.04 -0.56 19.02
N THR A 42 9.99 -1.35 18.80
CA THR A 42 9.54 -2.40 19.74
C THR A 42 9.53 -3.81 19.13
N ILE A 43 9.82 -3.95 17.84
CA ILE A 43 10.04 -5.27 17.24
C ILE A 43 11.19 -5.99 17.94
N SER A 44 11.11 -7.33 17.99
CA SER A 44 12.22 -8.15 18.44
C SER A 44 13.45 -7.88 17.57
N GLU A 45 14.60 -7.77 18.22
CA GLU A 45 15.89 -7.52 17.57
C GLU A 45 15.97 -6.17 16.82
N ALA A 46 15.24 -5.15 17.29
CA ALA A 46 15.24 -3.80 16.72
C ALA A 46 16.65 -3.20 16.58
N GLU A 47 17.59 -3.57 17.46
CA GLU A 47 19.00 -3.15 17.42
C GLU A 47 19.75 -3.60 16.16
N LYS A 48 19.26 -4.61 15.44
CA LYS A 48 19.83 -5.06 14.16
C LYS A 48 19.49 -4.13 13.00
N TYR A 49 18.61 -3.15 13.21
CA TYR A 49 18.10 -2.28 12.17
C TYR A 49 18.34 -0.82 12.53
N LYS A 50 18.59 0.00 11.52
CA LYS A 50 18.62 1.45 11.64
C LYS A 50 17.46 2.02 10.85
N PHE A 51 16.40 2.41 11.55
CA PHE A 51 15.21 2.97 10.92
C PHE A 51 15.40 4.45 10.60
N HIS A 52 15.15 4.79 9.35
CA HIS A 52 15.00 6.13 8.81
C HIS A 52 13.54 6.34 8.45
N PHE A 53 13.00 7.52 8.72
CA PHE A 53 11.59 7.82 8.47
C PHE A 53 11.48 9.02 7.53
N LEU A 54 10.67 8.88 6.48
CA LEU A 54 10.34 9.96 5.57
C LEU A 54 8.81 10.16 5.56
N ASP A 55 8.36 11.20 6.26
CA ASP A 55 6.95 11.53 6.39
C ASP A 55 6.36 12.11 5.09
N ALA A 56 5.08 11.86 4.90
CA ALA A 56 4.26 12.49 3.87
C ALA A 56 2.91 12.87 4.47
N PRO A 57 2.22 13.89 3.94
CA PRO A 57 0.86 14.25 4.35
C PRO A 57 -0.14 13.19 3.86
N ILE A 58 -0.31 12.11 4.62
CA ILE A 58 -1.23 11.02 4.28
C ILE A 58 -2.47 11.08 5.17
N GLU A 59 -3.61 11.16 4.52
CA GLU A 59 -4.94 11.05 5.10
C GLU A 59 -5.40 9.59 5.16
N LEU A 60 -6.55 9.34 5.79
CA LEU A 60 -7.14 7.99 5.89
C LEU A 60 -7.44 7.38 4.52
N SER A 61 -7.93 8.19 3.59
CA SER A 61 -8.30 7.82 2.21
C SER A 61 -7.11 7.78 1.23
N GLY A 62 -5.91 8.20 1.64
CA GLY A 62 -4.74 8.27 0.77
C GLY A 62 -3.96 9.56 0.97
N PHE A 63 -3.31 10.09 -0.07
CA PHE A 63 -2.59 11.37 0.05
C PHE A 63 -3.54 12.56 -0.14
N SER A 64 -3.14 13.74 0.36
CA SER A 64 -3.88 14.97 0.04
C SER A 64 -3.90 15.20 -1.47
N GLN A 65 -4.96 15.81 -2.01
CA GLN A 65 -5.11 16.02 -3.46
C GLN A 65 -3.95 16.81 -4.09
N ASN A 66 -3.29 17.66 -3.29
CA ASN A 66 -2.17 18.49 -3.72
C ASN A 66 -0.80 17.81 -3.51
N PHE A 67 -0.78 16.55 -3.08
CA PHE A 67 0.46 15.83 -2.86
C PHE A 67 1.04 15.34 -4.19
N ASP A 68 2.26 15.78 -4.49
CA ASP A 68 3.00 15.34 -5.66
C ASP A 68 3.79 14.05 -5.35
N LEU A 69 3.19 12.90 -5.70
CA LEU A 69 3.81 11.60 -5.50
C LEU A 69 5.15 11.46 -6.25
N LYS A 70 5.32 12.10 -7.40
CA LYS A 70 6.57 12.01 -8.18
C LYS A 70 7.68 12.80 -7.50
N LYS A 71 7.36 13.99 -7.00
CA LYS A 71 8.30 14.78 -6.20
C LYS A 71 8.73 14.01 -4.96
N PHE A 72 7.79 13.41 -4.23
CA PHE A 72 8.12 12.61 -3.06
C PHE A 72 8.92 11.34 -3.41
N LEU A 73 8.64 10.67 -4.53
CA LEU A 73 9.46 9.57 -5.03
C LEU A 73 10.92 10.02 -5.27
N ALA A 74 11.12 11.21 -5.85
CA ALA A 74 12.45 11.77 -6.05
C ALA A 74 13.16 12.07 -4.72
N GLU A 75 12.43 12.59 -3.72
CA GLU A 75 12.94 12.80 -2.36
C GLU A 75 13.37 11.47 -1.71
N CYS A 76 12.55 10.41 -1.81
CA CYS A 76 12.92 9.06 -1.37
C CYS A 76 14.19 8.56 -2.07
N SER A 77 14.29 8.74 -3.38
CA SER A 77 15.42 8.28 -4.19
C SER A 77 16.71 9.00 -3.80
N GLN A 78 16.63 10.30 -3.54
CA GLN A 78 17.76 11.06 -3.01
C GLN A 78 18.17 10.56 -1.62
N TYR A 79 17.19 10.31 -0.75
CA TYR A 79 17.44 9.82 0.60
C TYR A 79 18.14 8.45 0.60
N ILE A 80 17.69 7.53 -0.25
CA ILE A 80 18.31 6.20 -0.44
C ILE A 80 19.80 6.33 -0.79
N LYS A 81 20.13 7.20 -1.76
CA LYS A 81 21.51 7.45 -2.20
C LYS A 81 22.38 8.05 -1.09
N GLN A 82 21.83 8.97 -0.30
CA GLN A 82 22.57 9.67 0.76
C GLN A 82 22.85 8.81 2.00
N HIS A 83 21.99 7.84 2.28
CA HIS A 83 22.02 7.06 3.52
C HIS A 83 22.34 5.57 3.33
N ASP A 84 22.68 5.15 2.11
CA ASP A 84 22.99 3.77 1.75
C ASP A 84 21.90 2.79 2.21
N ILE A 85 20.65 3.19 2.01
CA ILE A 85 19.47 2.43 2.44
C ILE A 85 19.48 1.06 1.75
N GLN A 86 19.29 -0.01 2.54
CA GLN A 86 19.29 -1.39 2.07
C GLN A 86 17.88 -1.97 1.95
N VAL A 87 16.90 -1.38 2.64
CA VAL A 87 15.49 -1.81 2.63
C VAL A 87 14.58 -0.59 2.60
N VAL A 88 13.56 -0.61 1.76
CA VAL A 88 12.45 0.36 1.82
C VAL A 88 11.20 -0.37 2.32
N LEU A 89 10.55 0.21 3.33
CA LEU A 89 9.34 -0.34 3.95
C LEU A 89 8.18 0.63 3.77
N ALA A 90 7.10 0.13 3.17
CA ALA A 90 5.78 0.75 3.17
C ALA A 90 4.75 -0.18 3.84
N THR A 91 3.90 0.37 4.70
CA THR A 91 2.89 -0.41 5.47
C THR A 91 1.46 -0.16 4.99
N ARG A 92 1.29 0.53 3.86
CA ARG A 92 -0.01 0.94 3.29
C ARG A 92 -0.01 0.78 1.77
N ASP A 93 -1.21 0.60 1.21
CA ASP A 93 -1.40 0.28 -0.20
C ASP A 93 -0.77 1.29 -1.15
N ILE A 94 -1.02 2.60 -0.98
CA ILE A 94 -0.47 3.61 -1.90
C ILE A 94 1.05 3.78 -1.73
N PRO A 95 1.60 3.93 -0.51
CA PRO A 95 3.05 3.90 -0.32
C PRO A 95 3.74 2.65 -0.87
N SER A 96 3.05 1.50 -0.96
CA SER A 96 3.62 0.30 -1.58
C SER A 96 3.90 0.44 -3.08
N LEU A 97 3.22 1.36 -3.78
CA LEU A 97 3.54 1.71 -5.16
C LEU A 97 4.87 2.48 -5.25
N LEU A 98 5.11 3.41 -4.31
CA LEU A 98 6.38 4.13 -4.22
C LEU A 98 7.52 3.16 -3.90
N GLN A 99 7.33 2.27 -2.91
CA GLN A 99 8.30 1.22 -2.59
C GLN A 99 8.63 0.38 -3.84
N ALA A 100 7.61 -0.08 -4.57
CA ALA A 100 7.80 -0.91 -5.76
C ALA A 100 8.62 -0.19 -6.84
N GLN A 101 8.30 1.08 -7.10
CA GLN A 101 9.05 1.88 -8.06
C GLN A 101 10.51 2.10 -7.62
N LEU A 102 10.76 2.35 -6.33
CA LEU A 102 12.11 2.46 -5.79
C LEU A 102 12.88 1.14 -5.93
N SER A 103 12.25 0.00 -5.66
CA SER A 103 12.88 -1.31 -5.86
C SER A 103 13.21 -1.62 -7.33
N GLN A 104 12.54 -0.97 -8.28
CA GLN A 104 12.90 -1.07 -9.71
C GLN A 104 13.99 -0.08 -10.11
N GLU A 105 14.10 1.07 -9.45
CA GLU A 105 15.16 2.06 -9.69
C GLU A 105 16.52 1.62 -9.12
N PHE A 106 16.50 0.91 -7.98
CA PHE A 106 17.71 0.53 -7.25
C PHE A 106 17.89 -0.98 -7.21
N GLU A 107 18.89 -1.50 -7.94
CA GLU A 107 19.14 -2.95 -8.09
C GLU A 107 19.36 -3.69 -6.76
N HIS A 108 19.94 -3.02 -5.76
CA HIS A 108 20.17 -3.62 -4.45
C HIS A 108 18.91 -3.70 -3.58
N LEU A 109 17.87 -2.91 -3.88
CA LEU A 109 16.62 -2.92 -3.14
C LEU A 109 15.72 -4.06 -3.61
N ARG A 110 15.35 -4.94 -2.67
CA ARG A 110 14.39 -6.01 -2.93
C ARG A 110 12.96 -5.49 -2.75
N GLY A 111 12.09 -5.77 -3.71
CA GLY A 111 10.67 -5.44 -3.61
C GLY A 111 9.85 -5.94 -4.79
N PRO A 112 8.52 -5.74 -4.76
CA PRO A 112 7.65 -6.08 -5.88
C PRO A 112 7.88 -5.12 -7.06
N SER A 113 7.52 -5.55 -8.26
CA SER A 113 7.38 -4.63 -9.40
C SER A 113 6.21 -3.67 -9.20
N ILE A 114 6.25 -2.48 -9.81
CA ILE A 114 5.13 -1.53 -9.81
C ILE A 114 3.84 -2.16 -10.34
N GLU A 115 3.92 -3.00 -11.38
CA GLU A 115 2.76 -3.71 -11.94
C GLU A 115 2.10 -4.61 -10.89
N SER A 116 2.88 -5.44 -10.20
CA SER A 116 2.36 -6.30 -9.13
C SER A 116 1.70 -5.51 -8.01
N SER A 117 2.29 -4.40 -7.56
CA SER A 117 1.68 -3.55 -6.52
C SER A 117 0.39 -2.90 -7.00
N PHE A 118 0.36 -2.42 -8.25
CA PHE A 118 -0.85 -1.89 -8.87
C PHE A 118 -1.96 -2.93 -8.99
N LEU A 119 -1.62 -4.17 -9.41
CA LEU A 119 -2.58 -5.26 -9.50
C LEU A 119 -3.17 -5.62 -8.13
N CYS A 120 -2.40 -5.53 -7.04
CA CYS A 120 -2.92 -5.71 -5.69
C CYS A 120 -3.84 -4.57 -5.24
N LEU A 121 -3.57 -3.33 -5.68
CA LEU A 121 -4.38 -2.16 -5.35
C LEU A 121 -5.72 -2.14 -6.12
N HIS A 122 -5.71 -2.54 -7.39
CA HIS A 122 -6.83 -2.33 -8.30
C HIS A 122 -7.72 -3.58 -8.42
N LYS A 123 -8.80 -3.63 -7.62
CA LYS A 123 -9.66 -4.81 -7.44
C LYS A 123 -10.15 -5.46 -8.73
N TYR A 124 -10.48 -4.68 -9.76
CA TYR A 124 -10.87 -5.21 -11.06
C TYR A 124 -9.74 -6.01 -11.73
N TYR A 125 -8.53 -5.44 -11.77
CA TYR A 125 -7.39 -6.10 -12.39
C TYR A 125 -6.86 -7.25 -11.52
N THR A 126 -6.95 -7.14 -10.19
CA THR A 126 -6.72 -8.29 -9.30
C THR A 126 -7.64 -9.45 -9.70
N HIS A 127 -8.93 -9.17 -9.89
CA HIS A 127 -9.90 -10.20 -10.23
C HIS A 127 -9.54 -10.90 -11.55
N GLN A 128 -9.09 -10.17 -12.57
CA GLN A 128 -8.66 -10.77 -13.82
C GLN A 128 -7.44 -11.70 -13.70
N LYS A 129 -6.70 -11.64 -12.59
CA LYS A 129 -5.46 -12.40 -12.38
C LYS A 129 -5.63 -13.59 -11.43
N ILE A 130 -6.64 -13.56 -10.55
CA ILE A 130 -6.88 -14.64 -9.60
C ILE A 130 -7.79 -15.70 -10.21
N ASP A 131 -7.34 -16.95 -10.19
CA ASP A 131 -8.17 -18.11 -10.50
C ASP A 131 -8.83 -18.61 -9.22
N PHE A 132 -9.91 -17.94 -8.83
CA PHE A 132 -10.69 -18.28 -7.64
C PHE A 132 -12.18 -18.31 -8.01
N PRO A 133 -12.99 -19.23 -7.47
CA PRO A 133 -14.43 -19.23 -7.69
C PRO A 133 -15.00 -17.88 -7.24
N SER A 134 -15.32 -17.01 -8.20
CA SER A 134 -15.76 -15.67 -7.89
C SER A 134 -17.26 -15.56 -7.92
N SER A 135 -17.79 -14.73 -7.03
CA SER A 135 -19.15 -14.22 -7.19
C SER A 135 -19.25 -13.45 -8.51
N GLN A 136 -20.44 -13.49 -9.13
CA GLN A 136 -20.75 -12.62 -10.25
C GLN A 136 -20.45 -11.16 -9.87
N TYR A 137 -19.86 -10.42 -10.80
CA TYR A 137 -19.57 -9.00 -10.62
C TYR A 137 -19.77 -8.25 -11.94
N ALA A 138 -20.06 -6.97 -11.83
CA ALA A 138 -20.11 -6.04 -12.94
C ALA A 138 -19.19 -4.86 -12.67
N ILE A 139 -18.67 -4.25 -13.73
CA ILE A 139 -17.87 -3.04 -13.66
C ILE A 139 -18.77 -1.88 -14.04
N CYS A 140 -18.76 -0.84 -13.23
CA CYS A 140 -19.46 0.40 -13.51
C CYS A 140 -18.40 1.48 -13.69
N LEU A 141 -18.15 1.87 -14.94
CA LEU A 141 -17.27 2.99 -15.26
C LEU A 141 -18.10 4.28 -15.19
N LEU A 142 -17.84 5.10 -14.17
CA LEU A 142 -18.61 6.31 -13.93
C LEU A 142 -18.16 7.43 -14.87
N GLU A 143 -18.96 7.69 -15.87
CA GLU A 143 -18.89 8.82 -16.79
C GLU A 143 -19.74 9.99 -16.24
N GLU A 144 -19.25 11.23 -16.39
CA GLU A 144 -19.92 12.44 -15.88
C GLU A 144 -21.31 12.67 -16.51
N GLU A 145 -21.45 12.39 -17.81
CA GLU A 145 -22.67 12.72 -18.56
C GLU A 145 -23.68 11.56 -18.66
N LYS A 146 -23.32 10.36 -18.21
CA LYS A 146 -24.18 9.18 -18.32
C LYS A 146 -25.25 9.17 -17.22
N ASN A 147 -26.51 8.94 -17.62
CA ASN A 147 -27.63 8.84 -16.68
C ASN A 147 -27.45 7.65 -15.74
N LEU A 148 -27.53 7.91 -14.42
CA LEU A 148 -27.30 6.92 -13.36
C LEU A 148 -28.12 5.64 -13.50
N SER A 149 -29.38 5.79 -13.91
CA SER A 149 -30.31 4.65 -14.04
C SER A 149 -29.88 3.67 -15.14
N THR A 150 -29.12 4.12 -16.14
CA THR A 150 -28.60 3.28 -17.22
C THR A 150 -27.61 2.25 -16.70
N TYR A 151 -26.75 2.61 -15.74
CA TYR A 151 -25.77 1.68 -15.17
C TYR A 151 -26.46 0.48 -14.52
N ILE A 152 -27.56 0.70 -13.80
CA ILE A 152 -28.27 -0.37 -13.12
C ILE A 152 -28.94 -1.31 -14.12
N GLN A 153 -29.49 -0.77 -15.22
CA GLN A 153 -30.16 -1.55 -16.26
C GLN A 153 -29.17 -2.44 -17.05
N GLU A 154 -27.91 -2.05 -17.12
CA GLU A 154 -26.84 -2.81 -17.78
C GLU A 154 -26.28 -3.96 -16.91
N ILE A 155 -26.58 -3.98 -15.61
CA ILE A 155 -26.09 -5.00 -14.68
C ILE A 155 -27.08 -6.16 -14.58
N ASP A 156 -26.77 -7.28 -15.23
CA ASP A 156 -27.53 -8.52 -15.15
C ASP A 156 -27.10 -9.39 -13.95
N ILE A 157 -27.16 -8.80 -12.76
CA ILE A 157 -26.89 -9.48 -11.48
C ILE A 157 -28.08 -9.19 -10.56
N PRO A 158 -28.74 -10.20 -9.96
CA PRO A 158 -29.84 -9.93 -9.05
C PRO A 158 -29.33 -9.29 -7.75
N PHE A 159 -30.17 -8.47 -7.13
CA PHE A 159 -29.90 -7.96 -5.78
C PHE A 159 -29.87 -9.08 -4.73
N PRO A 160 -29.13 -8.92 -3.61
CA PRO A 160 -28.38 -7.73 -3.21
C PRO A 160 -26.99 -7.63 -3.85
N TRP A 161 -26.48 -6.41 -4.02
CA TRP A 161 -25.12 -6.16 -4.50
C TRP A 161 -24.22 -5.64 -3.39
N MET A 162 -22.93 -5.96 -3.51
CA MET A 162 -21.85 -5.33 -2.76
C MET A 162 -21.09 -4.40 -3.70
N MET A 163 -21.28 -3.08 -3.53
CA MET A 163 -20.63 -2.07 -4.34
C MET A 163 -19.35 -1.60 -3.65
N LYS A 164 -18.27 -1.42 -4.42
CA LYS A 164 -16.96 -0.96 -3.93
C LYS A 164 -16.20 -0.23 -5.03
N PRO A 165 -15.44 0.83 -4.72
CA PRO A 165 -14.51 1.44 -5.67
C PRO A 165 -13.30 0.53 -5.91
N CYS A 166 -12.71 0.64 -7.10
CA CYS A 166 -11.60 -0.20 -7.54
C CYS A 166 -10.38 -0.09 -6.62
N THR A 167 -10.08 1.10 -6.11
CA THR A 167 -8.79 1.42 -5.45
C THR A 167 -8.90 1.84 -4.00
N ALA A 168 -10.10 2.01 -3.42
CA ALA A 168 -10.21 2.41 -2.00
C ALA A 168 -9.88 1.27 -1.02
N ALA A 169 -9.44 1.66 0.18
CA ALA A 169 -9.08 0.78 1.29
C ALA A 169 -10.01 0.98 2.51
N TYR A 170 -9.76 0.26 3.60
CA TYR A 170 -10.43 0.42 4.91
C TYR A 170 -11.96 0.23 4.93
N SER A 171 -12.55 -0.35 3.89
CA SER A 171 -14.00 -0.52 3.76
C SER A 171 -14.80 0.80 3.86
N SER A 172 -14.16 1.96 3.73
CA SER A 172 -14.76 3.28 3.99
C SER A 172 -15.78 3.72 2.95
N SER A 173 -15.98 2.92 1.90
CA SER A 173 -16.83 3.25 0.76
C SER A 173 -17.43 1.97 0.16
N ILE A 174 -17.80 1.00 1.00
CA ILE A 174 -18.44 -0.25 0.56
C ILE A 174 -19.91 -0.19 0.94
N PHE A 175 -20.82 -0.39 -0.03
CA PHE A 175 -22.25 -0.41 0.21
C PHE A 175 -22.83 -1.79 -0.08
N LYS A 176 -23.68 -2.28 0.82
CA LYS A 176 -24.64 -3.32 0.49
C LYS A 176 -25.90 -2.63 -0.01
N VAL A 177 -26.34 -2.94 -1.23
CA VAL A 177 -27.56 -2.39 -1.82
C VAL A 177 -28.53 -3.52 -2.13
N ASN A 178 -29.80 -3.35 -1.77
CA ASN A 178 -30.82 -4.39 -1.85
C ASN A 178 -31.82 -4.12 -2.98
N ASN A 179 -31.75 -2.95 -3.63
CA ASN A 179 -32.67 -2.52 -4.67
C ASN A 179 -32.07 -1.39 -5.51
N THR A 180 -32.76 -1.06 -6.59
CA THR A 180 -32.40 -0.01 -7.55
C THR A 180 -32.20 1.37 -6.90
N GLN A 181 -33.02 1.74 -5.92
CA GLN A 181 -32.91 3.06 -5.27
C GLN A 181 -31.63 3.16 -4.46
N GLU A 182 -31.31 2.14 -3.67
CA GLU A 182 -30.05 2.07 -2.91
C GLU A 182 -28.83 2.04 -3.83
N ALA A 183 -28.91 1.33 -4.96
CA ALA A 183 -27.86 1.31 -5.97
C ALA A 183 -27.65 2.70 -6.59
N ASN A 184 -28.71 3.42 -6.96
CA ASN A 184 -28.60 4.80 -7.48
C ASN A 184 -27.91 5.73 -6.48
N ASN A 185 -28.29 5.66 -5.20
CA ASN A 185 -27.66 6.47 -4.15
C ASN A 185 -26.16 6.15 -4.00
N GLY A 186 -25.79 4.86 -4.10
CA GLY A 186 -24.39 4.43 -4.06
C GLY A 186 -23.59 4.93 -5.26
N ILE A 187 -24.18 4.89 -6.47
CA ILE A 187 -23.53 5.41 -7.69
C ILE A 187 -23.34 6.93 -7.59
N GLU A 188 -24.34 7.67 -7.15
CA GLU A 188 -24.24 9.13 -6.95
C GLU A 188 -23.16 9.48 -5.92
N PHE A 189 -23.09 8.72 -4.82
CA PHE A 189 -22.00 8.86 -3.86
C PHE A 189 -20.64 8.66 -4.53
N TYR A 190 -20.46 7.61 -5.34
CA TYR A 190 -19.18 7.36 -6.00
C TYR A 190 -18.83 8.40 -7.05
N GLN A 191 -19.79 8.92 -7.82
CA GLN A 191 -19.51 10.01 -8.75
C GLN A 191 -18.92 11.23 -8.03
N LYS A 192 -19.52 11.63 -6.90
CA LYS A 192 -19.02 12.75 -6.10
C LYS A 192 -17.72 12.43 -5.37
N PHE A 193 -17.64 11.25 -4.75
CA PHE A 193 -16.53 10.90 -3.87
C PHE A 193 -15.28 10.48 -4.63
N VAL A 194 -15.42 9.70 -5.71
CA VAL A 194 -14.28 9.09 -6.43
C VAL A 194 -13.66 10.10 -7.39
N LEU A 195 -14.46 10.77 -8.23
CA LEU A 195 -13.94 11.73 -9.22
C LEU A 195 -13.18 12.88 -8.54
N ASP A 196 -13.69 13.36 -7.42
CA ASP A 196 -13.07 14.48 -6.72
C ASP A 196 -11.81 14.07 -5.96
N ASN A 197 -11.71 12.84 -5.44
CA ASN A 197 -10.67 12.49 -4.46
C ASN A 197 -9.59 11.52 -4.92
N PHE A 198 -9.73 10.79 -6.04
CA PHE A 198 -8.79 9.71 -6.39
C PHE A 198 -7.94 9.94 -7.66
N ASN A 199 -8.19 11.04 -8.37
CA ASN A 199 -7.44 11.39 -9.58
C ASN A 199 -5.94 11.69 -9.35
N TYR A 200 -5.51 11.94 -8.11
CA TYR A 200 -4.12 12.28 -7.80
C TYR A 200 -3.12 11.14 -8.09
N LEU A 201 -3.57 9.88 -8.15
CA LEU A 201 -2.69 8.74 -8.47
C LEU A 201 -2.42 8.59 -9.97
N SER A 202 -3.33 9.06 -10.82
CA SER A 202 -3.27 8.83 -12.27
C SER A 202 -1.96 9.35 -12.90
N PRO A 203 -1.48 10.57 -12.62
CA PRO A 203 -0.22 11.08 -13.18
C PRO A 203 1.00 10.22 -12.81
N PHE A 204 1.01 9.67 -11.59
CA PHE A 204 2.07 8.78 -11.12
C PHE A 204 2.02 7.45 -11.88
N LEU A 205 0.88 6.75 -11.86
CA LEU A 205 0.73 5.43 -12.46
C LEU A 205 0.98 5.44 -13.98
N LYS A 206 0.53 6.47 -14.70
CA LYS A 206 0.81 6.66 -16.13
C LYS A 206 2.29 6.73 -16.49
N SER A 207 3.13 7.08 -15.52
CA SER A 207 4.57 7.22 -15.76
C SER A 207 5.32 5.89 -15.69
N TYR A 208 4.69 4.88 -15.08
CA TYR A 208 5.36 3.62 -14.74
C TYR A 208 4.59 2.37 -15.18
N LEU A 209 3.37 2.54 -15.70
CA LEU A 209 2.53 1.45 -16.20
C LEU A 209 2.11 1.71 -17.65
N ASP A 210 2.00 0.62 -18.39
CA ASP A 210 1.48 0.61 -19.75
C ASP A 210 -0.03 0.90 -19.74
N SER A 211 -0.41 2.05 -20.28
CA SER A 211 -1.80 2.51 -20.33
C SER A 211 -2.64 1.75 -21.37
N ASP A 212 -2.02 1.13 -22.37
CA ASP A 212 -2.74 0.28 -23.34
C ASP A 212 -3.10 -1.05 -22.68
N LYS A 213 -2.20 -1.58 -21.83
CA LYS A 213 -2.45 -2.77 -21.02
C LYS A 213 -3.44 -2.51 -19.87
N TYR A 214 -3.41 -1.32 -19.28
CA TYR A 214 -4.22 -0.95 -18.12
C TYR A 214 -4.99 0.37 -18.33
N PRO A 215 -6.02 0.37 -19.21
CA PRO A 215 -6.73 1.60 -19.59
C PRO A 215 -7.45 2.30 -18.42
N LEU A 216 -7.78 1.58 -17.34
CA LEU A 216 -8.49 2.12 -16.17
C LEU A 216 -7.59 2.88 -15.19
N ILE A 217 -6.29 3.02 -15.46
CA ILE A 217 -5.42 3.94 -14.70
C ILE A 217 -5.89 5.41 -14.82
N ASN A 218 -6.69 5.71 -15.84
CA ASN A 218 -7.32 7.00 -16.06
C ASN A 218 -8.54 7.26 -15.18
N ILE A 219 -9.11 6.22 -14.57
CA ILE A 219 -10.43 6.23 -13.94
C ILE A 219 -10.26 5.54 -12.58
N ILE A 220 -9.64 6.25 -11.64
CA ILE A 220 -9.30 5.75 -10.30
C ILE A 220 -10.30 6.27 -9.28
#